data_AF-A0A6A5AHE6-F1
#
_entry.id   AF-A0A6A5AHE6-F1
#
_cell.length_a   1.000
_cell.length_b   1.000
_cell.length_c   1.000
_cell.angle_alpha   90.00
_cell.angle_beta   90.00
_cell.angle_gamma   90.00
#
_symmetry.space_group_name_H-M   'P 1'
#
loop_
_entity.id
_entity.type
_entity.pdbx_description
1 polymer ?
#
loop_
_entity_poly.entity_id
_entity_poly.type
_entity_poly.pdbx_seq_one_letter_code
_entity_poly.pdbx_strand_id
1 'polypeptide(L)'
;SVRALLQSDTLDGTEELPFAFVNVDKPHESYYGKTVKLRYFVRATVLRSYAPNLTKEQDFLVHSPEVAPELNSTIKMEVGIEDCLHIEFEYNKSKYARCLIYHLDDVVVGKVYFLLVRIKIKHMELAIVRREASGSGLDKLTDTETVTKFEIMDGAPVKGESIPVRLFLGGVGLTPTFKNVNNKFSVKYFLNLVLVDEEDRRYFKQQEITLWRKQV
;
A
#
# COMPACT_ATOMS: atom_id res chain seq x y z
N SER A 1 -14.37 -14.95 19.64
CA SER A 1 -14.63 -15.60 20.95
C SER A 1 -15.51 -14.68 21.78
N VAL A 2 -16.64 -15.17 22.27
CA VAL A 2 -17.49 -14.45 23.23
C VAL A 2 -17.30 -15.13 24.58
N ARG A 3 -17.04 -14.35 25.64
CA ARG A 3 -16.85 -14.89 26.99
C ARG A 3 -17.80 -14.16 27.93
N ALA A 4 -18.62 -14.92 28.66
CA ALA A 4 -19.40 -14.38 29.75
C ALA A 4 -18.46 -14.07 30.92
N LEU A 5 -18.52 -12.84 31.43
CA LEU A 5 -17.68 -12.38 32.54
C LEU A 5 -18.41 -12.43 33.88
N LEU A 6 -19.72 -12.23 33.86
CA LEU A 6 -20.61 -12.29 35.01
C LEU A 6 -21.85 -13.13 34.64
N GLN A 7 -22.41 -13.85 35.61
CA GLN A 7 -23.78 -14.39 35.47
C GLN A 7 -24.81 -13.26 35.62
N SER A 8 -26.07 -13.52 35.25
CA SER A 8 -27.14 -12.54 35.37
C SER A 8 -27.35 -12.15 36.84
N ASP A 9 -27.00 -10.93 37.21
CA ASP A 9 -27.21 -10.39 38.55
C ASP A 9 -27.32 -8.85 38.52
N THR A 10 -27.56 -8.26 39.70
CA THR A 10 -27.59 -6.81 39.92
C THR A 10 -26.18 -6.29 40.13
N LEU A 11 -25.82 -5.19 39.46
CA LEU A 11 -24.54 -4.50 39.64
C LEU A 11 -24.73 -3.31 40.58
N ASP A 12 -24.28 -3.46 41.82
CA ASP A 12 -24.35 -2.40 42.85
C ASP A 12 -22.97 -1.73 42.98
N GLY A 13 -22.76 -0.64 42.23
CA GLY A 13 -21.52 0.14 42.28
C GLY A 13 -20.55 -0.14 41.13
N THR A 14 -19.27 0.13 41.35
CA THR A 14 -18.20 -0.07 40.35
C THR A 14 -17.53 -1.42 40.55
N GLU A 15 -17.53 -2.24 39.50
CA GLU A 15 -16.83 -3.52 39.48
C GLU A 15 -15.81 -3.58 38.34
N GLU A 16 -14.67 -4.23 38.61
CA GLU A 16 -13.64 -4.52 37.62
C GLU A 16 -13.60 -6.02 37.33
N LEU A 17 -13.86 -6.39 36.08
CA LEU A 17 -13.91 -7.79 35.65
C LEU A 17 -12.68 -8.12 34.78
N PRO A 18 -11.71 -8.90 35.28
CA PRO A 18 -10.55 -9.29 34.49
C PRO A 18 -10.97 -10.27 33.38
N PHE A 19 -10.42 -10.08 32.19
CA PHE A 19 -10.64 -10.98 31.07
C PHE A 19 -9.32 -11.29 30.36
N ALA A 20 -9.24 -12.50 29.81
CA ALA A 20 -8.11 -12.93 28.99
C ALA A 20 -8.62 -13.77 27.83
N PHE A 21 -8.11 -13.48 26.64
CA PHE A 21 -8.29 -14.31 25.46
C PHE A 21 -6.94 -14.90 25.07
N VAL A 22 -6.78 -16.21 25.30
CA VAL A 22 -5.57 -16.95 24.97
C VAL A 22 -5.66 -17.43 23.52
N ASN A 23 -4.54 -17.41 22.79
CA ASN A 23 -4.42 -17.92 21.41
C ASN A 23 -5.47 -17.36 20.44
N VAL A 24 -5.69 -16.04 20.46
CA VAL A 24 -6.56 -15.38 19.47
C VAL A 24 -5.82 -15.19 18.16
N ASP A 25 -6.27 -15.91 17.14
CA ASP A 25 -5.78 -15.76 15.77
C ASP A 25 -6.08 -14.36 15.23
N LYS A 26 -5.04 -13.73 14.69
CA LYS A 26 -5.10 -12.42 14.04
C LYS A 26 -4.37 -12.53 12.69
N PRO A 27 -4.98 -13.21 11.71
CA PRO A 27 -4.28 -13.62 10.49
C PRO A 27 -3.96 -12.45 9.53
N HIS A 28 -4.52 -11.26 9.77
CA HIS A 28 -4.40 -10.12 8.87
C HIS A 28 -4.03 -8.85 9.63
N GLU A 29 -3.20 -8.02 9.00
CA GLU A 29 -2.90 -6.68 9.51
C GLU A 29 -4.14 -5.77 9.38
N SER A 30 -4.30 -4.88 10.36
CA SER A 30 -5.37 -3.88 10.37
C SER A 30 -5.22 -2.92 9.19
N TYR A 31 -6.33 -2.59 8.54
CA TYR A 31 -6.35 -1.73 7.36
C TYR A 31 -7.55 -0.79 7.40
N TYR A 32 -7.30 0.51 7.24
CA TYR A 32 -8.34 1.53 7.17
C TYR A 32 -8.26 2.21 5.82
N GLY A 33 -8.92 1.59 4.84
CA GLY A 33 -9.03 2.09 3.48
C GLY A 33 -10.22 2.99 3.26
N LYS A 34 -10.44 3.33 1.99
CA LYS A 34 -11.54 4.21 1.57
C LYS A 34 -12.85 3.45 1.41
N THR A 35 -12.79 2.27 0.81
CA THR A 35 -13.94 1.40 0.55
C THR A 35 -14.03 0.22 1.52
N VAL A 36 -12.92 -0.15 2.16
CA VAL A 36 -12.86 -1.27 3.10
C VAL A 36 -12.11 -0.93 4.39
N LYS A 37 -12.62 -1.44 5.52
CA LYS A 37 -11.96 -1.36 6.84
C LYS A 37 -11.84 -2.75 7.45
N LEU A 38 -10.63 -3.17 7.75
CA LEU A 38 -10.29 -4.34 8.55
C LEU A 38 -9.81 -3.84 9.91
N ARG A 39 -10.65 -3.99 10.93
CA ARG A 39 -10.35 -3.57 12.31
C ARG A 39 -10.51 -4.71 13.29
N TYR A 40 -9.73 -4.65 14.36
CA TYR A 40 -9.87 -5.51 15.53
C TYR A 40 -10.32 -4.66 16.72
N PHE A 41 -11.24 -5.18 17.51
CA PHE A 41 -11.79 -4.46 18.65
C PHE A 41 -12.22 -5.43 19.76
N VAL A 42 -12.17 -4.95 21.00
CA VAL A 42 -12.81 -5.61 22.14
C VAL A 42 -14.16 -4.94 22.35
N ARG A 43 -15.21 -5.74 22.49
CA ARG A 43 -16.56 -5.25 22.81
C ARG A 43 -17.03 -5.80 24.14
N ALA A 44 -17.31 -4.89 25.08
CA ALA A 44 -18.02 -5.20 26.31
C ALA A 44 -19.51 -4.93 26.09
N THR A 45 -20.35 -5.88 26.50
CA THR A 45 -21.81 -5.77 26.39
C THR A 45 -22.44 -6.11 27.74
N VAL A 46 -23.21 -5.18 28.30
CA VAL A 46 -24.06 -5.43 29.47
C VAL A 46 -25.47 -5.68 28.97
N LEU A 47 -25.94 -6.91 29.17
CA LEU A 47 -27.29 -7.32 28.79
C LEU A 47 -28.30 -6.78 29.81
N ARG A 48 -29.40 -6.20 29.33
CA ARG A 48 -30.46 -5.64 30.20
C ARG A 48 -31.83 -6.16 29.76
N SER A 49 -32.66 -6.54 30.73
CA SER A 49 -33.97 -7.18 30.44
C SER A 49 -35.04 -6.21 29.94
N TYR A 50 -35.03 -4.97 30.44
CA TYR A 50 -36.09 -3.97 30.17
C TYR A 50 -35.57 -2.71 29.45
N ALA A 51 -34.32 -2.72 29.00
CA ALA A 51 -33.65 -1.59 28.37
C ALA A 51 -32.70 -2.08 27.27
N PRO A 52 -32.33 -1.25 26.28
CA PRO A 52 -31.34 -1.65 25.27
C PRO A 52 -30.02 -2.04 25.92
N ASN A 53 -29.32 -3.03 25.39
CA ASN A 53 -28.02 -3.45 25.93
C ASN A 53 -27.00 -2.32 25.87
N LEU A 54 -26.18 -2.17 26.90
CA LEU A 54 -25.06 -1.23 26.87
C LEU A 54 -23.90 -1.90 26.16
N THR A 55 -23.36 -1.26 25.14
CA THR A 55 -22.18 -1.75 24.43
C THR A 55 -21.08 -0.70 24.45
N LYS A 56 -19.85 -1.15 24.69
CA LYS A 56 -18.65 -0.32 24.57
C LYS A 56 -17.62 -1.08 23.74
N GLU A 57 -17.14 -0.44 22.68
CA GLU A 57 -16.08 -0.96 21.83
C GLU A 57 -14.78 -0.21 22.10
N GLN A 58 -13.67 -0.94 22.08
CA GLN A 58 -12.32 -0.41 22.11
C GLN A 58 -11.50 -1.03 20.98
N ASP A 59 -11.12 -0.20 20.01
CA ASP A 59 -10.32 -0.61 18.85
C ASP A 59 -8.85 -0.78 19.26
N PHE A 60 -8.16 -1.70 18.59
CA PHE A 60 -6.71 -1.86 18.67
C PHE A 60 -6.15 -2.28 17.31
N LEU A 61 -4.88 -1.95 17.06
CA LEU A 61 -4.20 -2.25 15.81
C LEU A 61 -3.46 -3.59 15.88
N VAL A 62 -3.52 -4.32 14.78
CA VAL A 62 -2.74 -5.54 14.55
C VAL A 62 -1.78 -5.26 13.41
N HIS A 63 -0.48 -5.48 13.63
CA HIS A 63 0.53 -5.50 12.59
C HIS A 63 0.97 -6.94 12.34
N SER A 64 1.27 -7.26 11.07
CA SER A 64 1.80 -8.55 10.65
C SER A 64 3.18 -8.33 10.04
N PRO A 65 4.24 -8.21 10.87
CA PRO A 65 5.59 -8.12 10.37
C PRO A 65 5.96 -9.42 9.64
N GLU A 66 6.59 -9.28 8.48
CA GLU A 66 7.07 -10.41 7.68
C GLU A 66 8.60 -10.43 7.68
N VAL A 67 9.19 -11.58 7.33
CA VAL A 67 10.62 -11.69 7.02
C VAL A 67 10.82 -11.24 5.57
N ALA A 68 11.99 -10.65 5.27
CA ALA A 68 12.35 -10.25 3.92
C ALA A 68 12.16 -11.44 2.96
N PRO A 69 11.27 -11.33 1.97
CA PRO A 69 10.95 -12.50 1.17
C PRO A 69 12.07 -12.73 0.13
N GLU A 70 12.25 -13.96 -0.38
CA GLU A 70 13.46 -14.38 -1.17
C GLU A 70 13.48 -14.29 -2.73
N LEU A 71 12.41 -13.96 -3.47
CA LEU A 71 12.42 -13.96 -4.96
C LEU A 71 13.42 -12.97 -5.57
N ASN A 72 14.26 -13.49 -6.46
CA ASN A 72 15.27 -12.74 -7.20
C ASN A 72 14.80 -12.52 -8.63
N SER A 73 14.36 -11.30 -8.98
CA SER A 73 14.32 -10.90 -10.38
C SER A 73 14.61 -9.42 -10.55
N THR A 74 15.48 -9.13 -11.51
CA THR A 74 15.74 -7.78 -11.98
C THR A 74 14.65 -7.43 -12.98
N ILE A 75 13.88 -6.39 -12.70
CA ILE A 75 12.79 -5.95 -13.57
C ILE A 75 13.16 -4.58 -14.13
N LYS A 76 13.05 -4.44 -15.44
CA LYS A 76 13.25 -3.19 -16.17
C LYS A 76 11.88 -2.64 -16.55
N MET A 77 11.68 -1.33 -16.33
CA MET A 77 10.48 -0.65 -16.80
C MET A 77 10.85 0.17 -18.03
N GLU A 78 10.39 -0.27 -19.19
CA GLU A 78 10.66 0.38 -20.47
C GLU A 78 9.40 1.07 -20.98
N VAL A 79 9.57 2.30 -21.46
CA VAL A 79 8.56 3.10 -22.14
C VAL A 79 9.10 3.43 -23.52
N GLY A 80 8.54 2.76 -24.53
CA GLY A 80 8.94 2.91 -25.92
C GLY A 80 7.74 3.30 -26.78
N ILE A 81 7.89 4.36 -27.55
CA ILE A 81 7.08 4.69 -28.72
C ILE A 81 8.02 4.56 -29.91
N GLU A 82 7.64 3.72 -30.87
CA GLU A 82 8.43 3.47 -32.07
C GLU A 82 8.86 4.78 -32.72
N ASP A 83 10.15 4.88 -33.04
CA ASP A 83 10.81 6.02 -33.66
C ASP A 83 10.69 7.39 -32.97
N CYS A 84 10.03 7.49 -31.82
CA CYS A 84 9.71 8.77 -31.18
C CYS A 84 10.34 8.92 -29.79
N LEU A 85 10.22 7.90 -28.95
CA LEU A 85 10.65 7.96 -27.56
C LEU A 85 11.05 6.59 -27.06
N HIS A 86 12.22 6.46 -26.45
CA HIS A 86 12.64 5.24 -25.78
C HIS A 86 13.35 5.62 -24.49
N ILE A 87 12.68 5.34 -23.37
CA ILE A 87 13.18 5.58 -22.02
C ILE A 87 13.21 4.25 -21.28
N GLU A 88 14.33 4.01 -20.61
CA GLU A 88 14.51 2.87 -19.73
C GLU A 88 14.62 3.37 -18.29
N PHE A 89 13.77 2.85 -17.40
CA PHE A 89 13.91 3.05 -15.97
C PHE A 89 14.51 1.78 -15.35
N GLU A 90 15.77 1.89 -14.93
CA GLU A 90 16.48 0.83 -14.22
C GLU A 90 16.34 1.03 -12.72
N TYR A 91 15.81 0.04 -12.02
CA TYR A 91 15.82 0.01 -10.55
C TYR A 91 17.20 -0.46 -10.07
N ASN A 92 17.78 0.24 -9.10
CA ASN A 92 19.13 -0.02 -8.65
C ASN A 92 19.22 -1.41 -7.99
N LYS A 93 20.06 -2.28 -8.56
CA LYS A 93 20.24 -3.67 -8.13
C LYS A 93 21.07 -3.71 -6.85
N SER A 94 20.46 -3.67 -5.67
CA SER A 94 21.16 -4.17 -4.49
C SER A 94 21.06 -5.70 -4.51
N LYS A 95 22.19 -6.40 -4.44
CA LYS A 95 22.28 -7.87 -4.29
C LYS A 95 21.45 -8.45 -3.13
N TYR A 96 20.91 -7.59 -2.26
CA TYR A 96 20.08 -7.91 -1.10
C TYR A 96 18.73 -7.17 -1.07
N ALA A 97 18.49 -6.23 -1.99
CA ALA A 97 17.23 -5.50 -2.11
C ALA A 97 16.48 -6.05 -3.31
N ARG A 98 15.43 -6.79 -3.00
CA ARG A 98 14.51 -7.39 -3.94
C ARG A 98 13.74 -6.26 -4.65
N CYS A 99 14.14 -5.88 -5.85
CA CYS A 99 13.82 -4.61 -6.55
C CYS A 99 12.35 -4.14 -6.64
N LEU A 100 11.35 -4.96 -6.32
CA LEU A 100 9.93 -4.52 -6.25
C LEU A 100 9.31 -4.81 -4.89
N ILE A 101 10.12 -5.21 -3.91
CA ILE A 101 9.70 -5.52 -2.56
C ILE A 101 10.42 -4.57 -1.62
N TYR A 102 9.67 -3.56 -1.23
CA TYR A 102 10.14 -2.49 -0.38
C TYR A 102 9.51 -2.62 0.98
N HIS A 103 10.30 -2.46 2.03
CA HIS A 103 9.69 -2.23 3.33
C HIS A 103 9.09 -0.82 3.39
N LEU A 104 8.20 -0.57 4.35
CA LEU A 104 7.45 0.70 4.40
C LEU A 104 8.35 1.95 4.52
N ASP A 105 9.50 1.82 5.17
CA ASP A 105 10.49 2.92 5.30
C ASP A 105 11.68 2.82 4.31
N ASP A 106 11.55 2.05 3.24
CA ASP A 106 12.65 1.81 2.28
C ASP A 106 12.82 2.99 1.31
N VAL A 107 13.81 2.89 0.43
CA VAL A 107 14.09 3.89 -0.61
C VAL A 107 14.08 3.22 -1.98
N VAL A 108 13.18 3.66 -2.86
CA VAL A 108 13.21 3.28 -4.26
C VAL A 108 14.34 4.06 -4.93
N VAL A 109 15.43 3.37 -5.24
CA VAL A 109 16.56 3.94 -5.97
C VAL A 109 16.52 3.42 -7.39
N GLY A 110 16.65 4.32 -8.37
CA GLY A 110 16.68 3.96 -9.78
C GLY A 110 17.43 4.98 -10.62
N LYS A 111 17.50 4.71 -11.92
CA LYS A 111 18.12 5.57 -12.91
C LYS A 111 17.29 5.54 -14.19
N VAL A 112 16.91 6.73 -14.65
CA VAL A 112 16.26 6.92 -15.95
C VAL A 112 17.34 7.05 -16.99
N TYR A 113 17.23 6.34 -18.11
CA TYR A 113 18.09 6.48 -19.29
C TYR A 113 17.27 6.91 -20.50
N PHE A 114 17.73 7.94 -21.20
CA PHE A 114 17.11 8.46 -22.41
C PHE A 114 17.80 7.90 -23.65
N LEU A 115 17.30 6.77 -24.16
CA LEU A 115 17.88 6.07 -25.31
C LEU A 115 17.52 6.73 -26.63
N LEU A 116 16.27 7.20 -26.77
CA LEU A 116 15.77 7.92 -27.92
C LEU A 116 14.81 9.02 -27.44
N VAL A 117 15.04 10.26 -27.85
CA VAL A 117 14.16 11.39 -27.55
C VAL A 117 14.02 12.21 -28.83
N ARG A 118 12.92 12.00 -29.57
CA ARG A 118 12.54 12.85 -30.73
C ARG A 118 11.36 13.77 -30.42
N ILE A 119 10.63 13.50 -29.35
CA ILE A 119 9.55 14.35 -28.83
C ILE A 119 10.12 15.23 -27.72
N LYS A 120 9.76 16.52 -27.72
CA LYS A 120 10.13 17.43 -26.65
C LYS A 120 9.28 17.17 -25.40
N ILE A 121 9.93 16.68 -24.35
CA ILE A 121 9.31 16.45 -23.04
C ILE A 121 9.25 17.78 -22.29
N LYS A 122 8.10 18.04 -21.66
CA LYS A 122 7.86 19.20 -20.81
C LYS A 122 8.07 18.82 -19.35
N HIS A 123 7.46 17.71 -18.90
CA HIS A 123 7.46 17.30 -17.51
C HIS A 123 7.57 15.79 -17.36
N MET A 124 8.29 15.33 -16.33
CA MET A 124 8.40 13.93 -15.97
C MET A 124 8.21 13.74 -14.46
N GLU A 125 7.32 12.84 -14.07
CA GLU A 125 7.05 12.51 -12.67
C GLU A 125 6.96 11.00 -12.42
N LEU A 126 7.27 10.60 -11.19
CA LEU A 126 7.04 9.26 -10.66
C LEU A 126 6.04 9.36 -9.53
N ALA A 127 4.95 8.62 -9.64
CA ALA A 127 3.90 8.58 -8.64
C ALA A 127 3.78 7.20 -8.01
N ILE A 128 3.49 7.14 -6.71
CA ILE A 128 3.02 5.91 -6.06
C ILE A 128 1.50 5.92 -6.13
N VAL A 129 0.95 4.91 -6.79
CA VAL A 129 -0.50 4.73 -6.94
C VAL A 129 -0.94 3.54 -6.11
N ARG A 130 -1.88 3.76 -5.21
CA ARG A 130 -2.56 2.72 -4.45
C ARG A 130 -3.85 2.34 -5.17
N ARG A 131 -4.06 1.05 -5.40
CA ARG A 131 -5.30 0.50 -5.94
C ARG A 131 -5.93 -0.40 -4.88
N GLU A 132 -7.07 0.03 -4.37
CA GLU A 132 -7.90 -0.72 -3.45
C GLU A 132 -9.03 -1.37 -4.24
N ALA A 133 -9.10 -2.69 -4.23
CA ALA A 133 -10.20 -3.43 -4.82
C ALA A 133 -10.99 -4.10 -3.69
N SER A 134 -12.29 -3.86 -3.62
CA SER A 134 -13.21 -4.45 -2.63
C SER A 134 -14.42 -5.08 -3.31
N GLY A 135 -15.03 -6.07 -2.65
CA GLY A 135 -16.19 -6.80 -3.18
C GLY A 135 -15.84 -8.15 -3.79
N SER A 136 -16.89 -8.94 -4.08
CA SER A 136 -16.79 -10.29 -4.63
C SER A 136 -17.75 -10.47 -5.80
N GLY A 137 -17.33 -11.13 -6.87
CA GLY A 137 -18.18 -11.42 -8.02
C GLY A 137 -18.45 -10.17 -8.89
N LEU A 138 -19.73 -9.90 -9.18
CA LEU A 138 -20.18 -8.83 -10.08
C LEU A 138 -20.05 -7.42 -9.45
N ASP A 139 -20.07 -7.31 -8.12
CA ASP A 139 -20.01 -6.03 -7.39
C ASP A 139 -18.59 -5.63 -6.98
N LYS A 140 -17.60 -5.88 -7.85
CA LYS A 140 -16.21 -5.51 -7.57
C LYS A 140 -16.00 -4.01 -7.76
N LEU A 141 -15.79 -3.30 -6.66
CA LEU A 141 -15.39 -1.91 -6.65
C LEU A 141 -13.85 -1.81 -6.70
N THR A 142 -13.32 -0.92 -7.53
CA THR A 142 -11.89 -0.61 -7.56
C THR A 142 -11.71 0.88 -7.44
N ASP A 143 -11.05 1.31 -6.36
CA ASP A 143 -10.64 2.70 -6.13
C ASP A 143 -9.14 2.81 -6.39
N THR A 144 -8.74 3.84 -7.13
CA THR A 144 -7.33 4.12 -7.44
C THR A 144 -7.00 5.53 -6.98
N GLU A 145 -5.97 5.64 -6.15
CA GLU A 145 -5.53 6.89 -5.54
C GLU A 145 -4.04 7.10 -5.77
N THR A 146 -3.64 8.33 -6.06
CA THR A 146 -2.22 8.69 -6.07
C THR A 146 -1.80 9.10 -4.67
N VAL A 147 -0.97 8.28 -4.02
CA VAL A 147 -0.53 8.48 -2.63
C VAL A 147 0.52 9.58 -2.55
N THR A 148 1.50 9.54 -3.44
CA THR A 148 2.52 10.58 -3.54
C THR A 148 2.96 10.77 -4.98
N LYS A 149 3.45 11.97 -5.28
CA LYS A 149 3.99 12.37 -6.58
C LYS A 149 5.39 12.93 -6.36
N PHE A 150 6.31 12.52 -7.21
CA PHE A 150 7.69 12.95 -7.19
C PHE A 150 8.07 13.44 -8.58
N GLU A 151 8.33 14.74 -8.70
CA GLU A 151 8.76 15.35 -9.95
C GLU A 151 10.23 14.97 -10.19
N ILE A 152 10.50 14.32 -11.32
CA ILE A 152 11.85 13.87 -11.68
C ILE A 152 12.58 14.96 -12.46
N MET A 153 11.89 15.61 -13.40
CA MET A 153 12.50 16.53 -14.34
C MET A 153 11.46 17.52 -14.87
N ASP A 154 11.90 18.76 -15.03
CA ASP A 154 11.25 19.81 -15.81
C ASP A 154 12.18 20.19 -16.97
N GLY A 155 11.70 20.02 -18.20
CA GLY A 155 12.47 20.30 -19.42
C GLY A 155 12.70 19.10 -20.36
N ALA A 156 13.41 19.37 -21.47
CA ALA A 156 13.64 18.41 -22.54
C ALA A 156 15.01 17.73 -22.39
N PRO A 157 15.08 16.44 -22.03
CA PRO A 157 16.34 15.70 -21.92
C PRO A 157 16.94 15.45 -23.30
N VAL A 158 18.28 15.31 -23.36
CA VAL A 158 18.95 14.90 -24.59
C VAL A 158 19.26 13.40 -24.61
N LYS A 159 19.38 12.85 -25.81
CA LYS A 159 19.75 11.44 -26.00
C LYS A 159 21.08 11.14 -25.29
N GLY A 160 21.10 10.08 -24.49
CA GLY A 160 22.27 9.63 -23.74
C GLY A 160 22.38 10.21 -22.34
N GLU A 161 21.51 11.15 -21.96
CA GLU A 161 21.43 11.60 -20.56
C GLU A 161 20.84 10.52 -19.65
N SER A 162 21.17 10.65 -18.37
CA SER A 162 20.64 9.77 -17.35
C SER A 162 20.41 10.51 -16.05
N ILE A 163 19.24 10.29 -15.44
CA ILE A 163 18.82 10.98 -14.22
C ILE A 163 18.70 9.95 -13.09
N PRO A 164 19.47 10.10 -11.99
CA PRO A 164 19.29 9.27 -10.81
C PRO A 164 18.00 9.65 -10.08
N VAL A 165 17.21 8.66 -9.69
CA VAL A 165 15.96 8.84 -8.94
C VAL A 165 16.08 8.17 -7.58
N ARG A 166 15.68 8.90 -6.53
CA ARG A 166 15.63 8.41 -5.15
C ARG A 166 14.32 8.85 -4.51
N LEU A 167 13.42 7.89 -4.30
CA LEU A 167 12.12 8.12 -3.68
C LEU A 167 12.09 7.44 -2.31
N PHE A 168 12.04 8.24 -1.25
CA PHE A 168 11.94 7.76 0.12
C PHE A 168 10.49 7.39 0.43
N LEU A 169 10.25 6.17 0.90
CA LEU A 169 8.93 5.69 1.29
C LEU A 169 8.55 6.06 2.72
N GLY A 170 9.57 6.28 3.57
CA GLY A 170 9.38 6.75 4.94
C GLY A 170 8.62 8.07 4.99
N GLY A 171 7.57 8.12 5.84
CA GLY A 171 6.73 9.30 6.02
C GLY A 171 5.57 9.47 5.03
N VAL A 172 5.46 8.62 4.01
CA VAL A 172 4.36 8.68 3.01
C VAL A 172 3.03 8.11 3.55
N GLY A 173 3.07 7.37 4.68
CA GLY A 173 1.86 6.76 5.27
C GLY A 173 1.37 5.52 4.50
N LEU A 174 2.31 4.70 4.01
CA LEU A 174 2.02 3.48 3.25
C LEU A 174 1.61 2.31 4.17
N THR A 175 0.82 1.39 3.63
CA THR A 175 0.50 0.11 4.26
C THR A 175 1.16 -1.02 3.49
N PRO A 176 1.29 -2.23 4.07
CA PRO A 176 1.68 -3.40 3.31
C PRO A 176 0.72 -3.69 2.14
N THR A 177 1.20 -4.45 1.17
CA THR A 177 0.38 -4.97 0.07
C THR A 177 -0.52 -6.09 0.60
N PHE A 178 -1.82 -5.93 0.43
CA PHE A 178 -2.82 -6.93 0.83
C PHE A 178 -3.27 -7.73 -0.39
N LYS A 179 -2.89 -9.01 -0.45
CA LYS A 179 -3.29 -9.90 -1.56
C LYS A 179 -4.50 -10.74 -1.15
N ASN A 180 -5.65 -10.44 -1.75
CA ASN A 180 -6.87 -11.22 -1.64
C ASN A 180 -7.26 -11.59 -0.19
N VAL A 181 -7.33 -10.59 0.68
CA VAL A 181 -7.62 -10.79 2.10
C VAL A 181 -9.03 -11.32 2.27
N ASN A 182 -9.12 -12.57 2.71
CA ASN A 182 -10.35 -13.32 2.91
C ASN A 182 -11.34 -13.27 1.72
N ASN A 183 -10.83 -13.23 0.49
CA ASN A 183 -11.62 -13.07 -0.74
C ASN A 183 -12.52 -11.81 -0.79
N LYS A 184 -12.23 -10.80 0.05
CA LYS A 184 -13.06 -9.58 0.15
C LYS A 184 -12.42 -8.35 -0.43
N PHE A 185 -11.10 -8.21 -0.29
CA PHE A 185 -10.40 -7.04 -0.80
C PHE A 185 -8.94 -7.32 -1.11
N SER A 186 -8.34 -6.41 -1.87
CA SER A 186 -6.90 -6.36 -2.14
C SER A 186 -6.44 -4.91 -2.17
N VAL A 187 -5.22 -4.67 -1.71
CA VAL A 187 -4.56 -3.36 -1.78
C VAL A 187 -3.23 -3.58 -2.48
N LYS A 188 -3.09 -2.97 -3.65
CA LYS A 188 -1.88 -3.06 -4.47
C LYS A 188 -1.25 -1.67 -4.63
N TYR A 189 0.06 -1.66 -4.79
CA TYR A 189 0.82 -0.45 -5.02
C TYR A 189 1.50 -0.52 -6.39
N PHE A 190 1.55 0.61 -7.08
CA PHE A 190 2.16 0.72 -8.39
C PHE A 190 3.07 1.94 -8.41
N LEU A 191 4.24 1.78 -9.01
CA LEU A 191 5.03 2.90 -9.49
C LEU A 191 4.49 3.29 -10.86
N ASN A 192 4.03 4.54 -10.97
CA ASN A 192 3.47 5.10 -12.18
C ASN A 192 4.41 6.18 -12.68
N LEU A 193 5.16 5.88 -13.73
CA LEU A 193 5.96 6.87 -14.43
C LEU A 193 5.06 7.62 -15.41
N VAL A 194 5.01 8.94 -15.30
CA VAL A 194 4.20 9.81 -16.14
C VAL A 194 5.11 10.81 -16.85
N LEU A 195 4.91 10.96 -18.15
CA LEU A 195 5.58 11.93 -18.99
C LEU A 195 4.55 12.80 -19.69
N VAL A 196 4.85 14.10 -19.79
CA VAL A 196 4.04 15.08 -20.50
C VAL A 196 4.93 15.79 -21.50
N ASP A 197 4.48 15.92 -22.75
CA ASP A 197 5.20 16.65 -23.79
C ASP A 197 4.73 18.10 -23.94
N GLU A 198 5.34 18.86 -24.87
CA GLU A 198 4.95 20.25 -25.16
C GLU A 198 3.53 20.38 -25.74
N GLU A 199 2.95 19.30 -26.30
CA GLU A 199 1.58 19.26 -26.83
C GLU A 199 0.57 18.82 -25.76
N ASP A 200 0.98 18.76 -24.48
CA ASP A 200 0.21 18.27 -23.33
C ASP A 200 -0.31 16.82 -23.49
N ARG A 201 0.32 16.02 -24.37
CA ARG A 201 0.06 14.57 -24.46
C ARG A 201 0.72 13.86 -23.29
N ARG A 202 -0.02 12.94 -22.66
CA ARG A 202 0.40 12.23 -21.46
C ARG A 202 0.72 10.77 -21.79
N TYR A 203 1.94 10.36 -21.49
CA TYR A 203 2.40 8.98 -21.57
C TYR A 203 2.59 8.45 -20.17
N PHE A 204 2.16 7.21 -19.90
CA PHE A 204 2.33 6.63 -18.59
C PHE A 204 2.64 5.14 -18.66
N LYS A 205 3.41 4.66 -17.68
CA LYS A 205 3.70 3.24 -17.49
C LYS A 205 3.62 2.91 -16.02
N GLN A 206 2.89 1.83 -15.72
CA GLN A 206 2.72 1.33 -14.36
C GLN A 206 3.48 0.02 -14.18
N GLN A 207 4.18 -0.08 -13.06
CA GLN A 207 4.82 -1.31 -12.58
C GLN A 207 4.31 -1.62 -11.17
N GLU A 208 3.78 -2.83 -10.96
CA GLU A 208 3.32 -3.26 -9.63
C GLU A 208 4.53 -3.39 -8.69
N ILE A 209 4.43 -2.81 -7.51
CA ILE A 209 5.36 -3.00 -6.39
C ILE A 209 4.64 -3.69 -5.24
N THR A 210 5.37 -4.52 -4.51
CA THR A 210 4.92 -5.16 -3.29
C THR A 210 5.55 -4.42 -2.10
N LEU A 211 4.73 -4.01 -1.15
CA LEU A 211 5.17 -3.39 0.09
C LEU A 211 4.97 -4.38 1.24
N TRP A 212 5.94 -4.46 2.15
CA TRP A 212 5.86 -5.34 3.32
C TRP A 212 6.27 -4.59 4.58
N ARG A 213 5.82 -5.09 5.73
CA ARG A 213 6.23 -4.53 7.04
C ARG A 213 7.42 -5.33 7.56
N LYS A 214 8.55 -4.65 7.74
CA LYS A 214 9.75 -5.25 8.33
C LYS A 214 9.52 -5.57 9.80
N GLN A 215 9.96 -6.76 10.21
CA GLN A 215 10.07 -7.12 11.62
C GLN A 215 11.10 -6.21 12.30
N VAL A 216 10.65 -5.51 13.35
CA VAL A 216 11.51 -4.70 14.22
C VAL A 216 12.25 -5.60 15.20
#